data_AF-A0A2A2PIY7-F1
#
_entry.id   AF-A0A2A2PIY7-F1
#
_cell.length_a   1.000
_cell.length_b   1.000
_cell.length_c   1.000
_cell.angle_alpha   90.00
_cell.angle_beta   90.00
_cell.angle_gamma   90.00
#
_symmetry.space_group_name_H-M   'P 1'
#
loop_
_entity.id
_entity.type
_entity.pdbx_description
1 polymer ?
#
loop_
_entity_poly.entity_id
_entity_poly.type
_entity_poly.pdbx_seq_one_letter_code
_entity_poly.pdbx_strand_id
1 'polypeptide(L)'
;MSYWQAELLENAMSATDVELLFDNIKTVARQLEFDYVAYGSRRLFPITKPCLFLANNYSPAWQAAYSANRYLDIDPYVMRAMRSVRPVLWDAELKAQAPEFWQEAHAHGICEGWGQTLLNSETQGLVTFARGSEAITALELETKQAALSWLAQITHLGLTRLQMRGADSVIPVPIELSQREKEILQWTADGKSSDDVSVILGISKRTVNFHINHCLKKLGCQNKIAAAVKASLMGLLWK
;
A
#
# COMPACT_ATOMS: atom_id res chain seq x y z
N MET A 1 -3.13 -18.37 -17.31
CA MET A 1 -3.83 -17.09 -17.13
C MET A 1 -5.11 -17.19 -17.94
N SER A 2 -6.28 -16.99 -17.34
CA SER A 2 -7.55 -16.97 -18.09
C SER A 2 -7.62 -15.72 -18.97
N TYR A 3 -8.48 -15.73 -19.99
CA TYR A 3 -8.63 -14.61 -20.94
C TYR A 3 -8.94 -13.27 -20.23
N TRP A 4 -9.84 -13.29 -19.24
CA TRP A 4 -10.21 -12.10 -18.46
C TRP A 4 -9.05 -11.52 -17.64
N GLN A 5 -8.09 -12.35 -17.21
CA GLN A 5 -6.93 -11.90 -16.45
C GLN A 5 -5.96 -11.10 -17.32
N ALA A 6 -5.75 -11.55 -18.57
CA ALA A 6 -4.88 -10.84 -19.49
C ALA A 6 -5.45 -9.47 -19.86
N GLU A 7 -6.76 -9.41 -20.16
CA GLU A 7 -7.46 -8.17 -20.49
C GLU A 7 -7.45 -7.18 -19.31
N LEU A 8 -7.76 -7.63 -18.09
CA LEU A 8 -7.76 -6.72 -16.94
C LEU A 8 -6.35 -6.23 -16.59
N LEU A 9 -5.31 -7.04 -16.78
CA LEU A 9 -3.92 -6.61 -16.63
C LEU A 9 -3.58 -5.53 -17.68
N GLU A 10 -3.91 -5.75 -18.95
CA GLU A 10 -3.68 -4.77 -20.01
C GLU A 10 -4.39 -3.44 -19.71
N ASN A 11 -5.66 -3.50 -19.28
CA ASN A 11 -6.42 -2.34 -18.85
C ASN A 11 -5.77 -1.62 -17.65
N ALA A 12 -5.32 -2.36 -16.63
CA ALA A 12 -4.63 -1.78 -15.48
C ALA A 12 -3.32 -1.07 -15.86
N MET A 13 -2.63 -1.57 -16.89
CA MET A 13 -1.36 -1.00 -17.39
C MET A 13 -1.56 0.19 -18.34
N SER A 14 -2.64 0.22 -19.11
CA SER A 14 -2.89 1.22 -20.15
C SER A 14 -3.84 2.34 -19.72
N ALA A 15 -4.74 2.08 -18.74
CA ALA A 15 -5.76 3.04 -18.33
C ALA A 15 -5.19 4.42 -18.01
N THR A 16 -5.99 5.46 -18.25
CA THR A 16 -5.68 6.85 -17.88
C THR A 16 -6.65 7.41 -16.87
N ASP A 17 -7.73 6.67 -16.59
CA ASP A 17 -8.86 7.09 -15.78
C ASP A 17 -9.06 6.10 -14.62
N VAL A 18 -9.19 6.65 -13.41
CA VAL A 18 -9.35 5.88 -12.17
C VAL A 18 -10.72 5.22 -12.10
N GLU A 19 -11.78 5.93 -12.48
CA GLU A 19 -13.16 5.45 -12.40
C GLU A 19 -13.35 4.28 -13.36
N LEU A 20 -12.89 4.41 -14.60
CA LEU A 20 -13.00 3.35 -15.60
C LEU A 20 -12.28 2.06 -15.17
N LEU A 21 -11.06 2.17 -14.64
CA LEU A 21 -10.33 1.01 -14.14
C LEU A 21 -11.07 0.39 -12.93
N PHE A 22 -11.58 1.22 -12.03
CA PHE A 22 -12.29 0.77 -10.84
C PHE A 22 -13.62 0.08 -11.20
N ASP A 23 -14.33 0.51 -12.24
CA ASP A 23 -15.52 -0.14 -12.78
C ASP A 23 -15.26 -1.56 -13.29
N ASN A 24 -14.14 -1.76 -14.00
CA ASN A 24 -13.73 -3.09 -14.45
C ASN A 24 -13.42 -4.02 -13.26
N ILE A 25 -12.73 -3.50 -12.24
CA ILE A 25 -12.43 -4.26 -11.01
C ILE A 25 -13.72 -4.66 -10.28
N LYS A 26 -14.69 -3.73 -10.14
CA LYS A 26 -16.00 -4.02 -9.53
C LYS A 26 -16.76 -5.10 -10.30
N THR A 27 -16.67 -5.08 -11.63
CA THR A 27 -17.33 -6.09 -12.48
C THR A 27 -16.76 -7.49 -12.22
N VAL A 28 -15.44 -7.62 -12.11
CA VAL A 28 -14.80 -8.91 -11.80
C VAL A 28 -15.05 -9.32 -10.34
N ALA A 29 -15.06 -8.38 -9.39
CA ALA A 29 -15.40 -8.67 -8.00
C ALA A 29 -16.80 -9.27 -7.87
N ARG A 30 -17.78 -8.74 -8.63
CA ARG A 30 -19.14 -9.32 -8.68
C ARG A 30 -19.19 -10.72 -9.26
N GLN A 31 -18.36 -11.03 -10.27
CA GLN A 31 -18.22 -12.40 -10.79
C GLN A 31 -17.64 -13.37 -9.76
N LEU A 32 -16.91 -12.85 -8.76
CA LEU A 32 -16.42 -13.61 -7.61
C LEU A 32 -17.39 -13.59 -6.42
N GLU A 33 -18.61 -13.06 -6.62
CA GLU A 33 -19.69 -12.93 -5.61
C GLU A 33 -19.38 -11.94 -4.49
N PHE A 34 -18.69 -10.84 -4.81
CA PHE A 34 -18.50 -9.69 -3.92
C PHE A 34 -19.16 -8.44 -4.48
N ASP A 35 -20.02 -7.81 -3.69
CA ASP A 35 -20.80 -6.63 -4.09
C ASP A 35 -19.98 -5.35 -4.03
N TYR A 36 -19.06 -5.29 -3.06
CA TYR A 36 -18.30 -4.11 -2.72
C TYR A 36 -16.81 -4.32 -2.90
N VAL A 37 -16.16 -3.27 -3.38
CA VAL A 37 -14.71 -3.14 -3.49
C VAL A 37 -14.33 -1.85 -2.79
N ALA A 38 -13.33 -1.92 -1.92
CA ALA A 38 -12.67 -0.75 -1.37
C ALA A 38 -11.16 -0.86 -1.57
N TYR A 39 -10.55 0.22 -2.02
CA TYR A 39 -9.11 0.37 -2.10
C TYR A 39 -8.70 1.60 -1.33
N GLY A 40 -7.81 1.42 -0.37
CA GLY A 40 -7.12 2.50 0.30
C GLY A 40 -5.63 2.37 0.11
N SER A 41 -4.93 3.44 -0.23
CA SER A 41 -3.47 3.46 -0.25
C SER A 41 -2.92 4.65 0.50
N ARG A 42 -1.72 4.47 1.05
CA ARG A 42 -0.91 5.55 1.61
C ARG A 42 0.46 5.57 0.97
N ARG A 43 0.99 6.76 0.69
CA ARG A 43 2.42 6.93 0.41
C ARG A 43 3.21 6.70 1.70
N LEU A 44 4.37 6.05 1.59
CA LEU A 44 5.26 5.82 2.74
C LEU A 44 5.91 7.12 3.25
N PHE A 45 5.95 8.17 2.41
CA PHE A 45 6.49 9.48 2.75
C PHE A 45 5.53 10.61 2.36
N PRO A 46 5.48 11.71 3.15
CA PRO A 46 6.16 11.88 4.44
C PRO A 46 5.51 11.03 5.56
N ILE A 47 6.31 10.46 6.46
CA ILE A 47 5.84 9.55 7.53
C ILE A 47 4.81 10.22 8.45
N THR A 48 5.00 11.50 8.75
CA THR A 48 4.16 12.26 9.69
C THR A 48 2.80 12.65 9.11
N LYS A 49 2.68 12.69 7.77
CA LYS A 49 1.43 13.03 7.09
C LYS A 49 1.31 12.19 5.81
N PRO A 50 0.99 10.89 5.94
CA PRO A 50 0.84 10.03 4.79
C PRO A 50 -0.22 10.59 3.84
N CYS A 51 0.11 10.69 2.55
CA CYS A 51 -0.87 11.04 1.53
C CYS A 51 -1.76 9.83 1.29
N LEU A 52 -3.05 9.96 1.63
CA LEU A 52 -4.05 8.90 1.51
C LEU A 52 -4.81 9.04 0.20
N PHE A 53 -5.11 7.90 -0.42
CA PHE A 53 -6.08 7.78 -1.49
C PHE A 53 -7.09 6.71 -1.13
N LEU A 54 -8.37 6.98 -1.41
CA LEU A 54 -9.46 6.05 -1.18
C LEU A 54 -10.34 5.98 -2.44
N ALA A 55 -10.69 4.78 -2.87
CA ALA A 55 -11.68 4.51 -3.89
C ALA A 55 -12.55 3.33 -3.43
N ASN A 56 -13.87 3.49 -3.41
CA ASN A 56 -14.78 2.43 -3.01
C ASN A 56 -16.16 2.61 -3.67
N ASN A 57 -16.98 1.57 -3.64
CA ASN A 57 -18.38 1.61 -4.09
C ASN A 57 -19.39 1.37 -2.96
N TYR A 58 -19.02 1.65 -1.72
CA TYR A 58 -20.00 1.63 -0.63
C TYR A 58 -21.05 2.71 -0.82
N SER A 59 -22.20 2.56 -0.15
CA SER A 59 -23.25 3.57 -0.21
C SER A 59 -22.73 4.95 0.22
N PRO A 60 -23.18 6.06 -0.40
CA PRO A 60 -22.78 7.41 0.00
C PRO A 60 -23.05 7.69 1.48
N ALA A 61 -24.11 7.11 2.04
CA ALA A 61 -24.44 7.21 3.46
C ALA A 61 -23.36 6.58 4.35
N TRP A 62 -22.89 5.38 4.01
CA TRP A 62 -21.78 4.75 4.75
C TRP A 62 -20.47 5.54 4.61
N GLN A 63 -20.15 6.03 3.42
CA GLN A 63 -18.95 6.84 3.21
C GLN A 63 -18.97 8.13 4.05
N ALA A 64 -20.13 8.78 4.17
CA ALA A 64 -20.32 9.96 5.00
C ALA A 64 -20.18 9.63 6.50
N ALA A 65 -20.81 8.55 6.97
CA ALA A 65 -20.70 8.08 8.34
C ALA A 65 -19.26 7.72 8.72
N TYR A 66 -18.57 6.96 7.86
CA TYR A 66 -17.18 6.55 8.06
C TYR A 66 -16.23 7.75 8.20
N SER A 67 -16.45 8.79 7.38
CA SER A 67 -15.68 10.03 7.46
C SER A 67 -16.02 10.85 8.72
N ALA A 68 -17.31 11.05 9.02
CA ALA A 68 -17.77 11.84 10.15
C ALA A 68 -17.29 11.27 11.50
N ASN A 69 -17.34 9.95 11.64
CA ASN A 69 -16.89 9.24 12.84
C ASN A 69 -15.38 8.96 12.86
N ARG A 70 -14.64 9.39 11.83
CA ARG A 70 -13.20 9.16 11.67
C ARG A 70 -12.82 7.69 11.80
N TYR A 71 -13.62 6.78 11.25
CA TYR A 71 -13.42 5.35 11.43
C TYR A 71 -12.07 4.86 10.91
N LEU A 72 -11.47 5.53 9.91
CA LEU A 72 -10.13 5.18 9.45
C LEU A 72 -9.07 5.14 10.57
N ASP A 73 -9.22 5.98 11.61
CA ASP A 73 -8.26 6.07 12.71
C ASP A 73 -8.40 4.92 13.72
N ILE A 74 -9.58 4.30 13.79
CA ILE A 74 -9.96 3.34 14.82
C ILE A 74 -10.43 1.98 14.28
N ASP A 75 -10.51 1.83 12.95
CA ASP A 75 -10.98 0.62 12.27
C ASP A 75 -10.05 -0.57 12.59
N PRO A 76 -10.52 -1.56 13.38
CA PRO A 76 -9.70 -2.70 13.78
C PRO A 76 -9.30 -3.57 12.59
N TYR A 77 -10.11 -3.58 11.52
CA TYR A 77 -9.78 -4.29 10.29
C TYR A 77 -8.60 -3.64 9.58
N VAL A 78 -8.63 -2.32 9.39
CA VAL A 78 -7.51 -1.60 8.76
C VAL A 78 -6.24 -1.76 9.58
N MET A 79 -6.31 -1.62 10.91
CA MET A 79 -5.16 -1.80 11.80
C MET A 79 -4.54 -3.20 11.69
N ARG A 80 -5.37 -4.25 11.66
CA ARG A 80 -4.91 -5.65 11.54
C ARG A 80 -4.36 -5.92 10.14
N ALA A 81 -5.07 -5.53 9.09
CA ALA A 81 -4.68 -5.77 7.70
C ALA A 81 -3.33 -5.12 7.37
N MET A 82 -3.13 -3.85 7.76
CA MET A 82 -1.91 -3.09 7.46
C MET A 82 -0.64 -3.63 8.13
N ARG A 83 -0.77 -4.56 9.09
CA ARG A 83 0.34 -5.26 9.76
C ARG A 83 0.43 -6.74 9.37
N SER A 84 -0.46 -7.22 8.51
CA SER A 84 -0.53 -8.61 8.09
C SER A 84 0.16 -8.81 6.73
N VAL A 85 0.87 -9.93 6.60
CA VAL A 85 1.38 -10.43 5.32
C VAL A 85 0.40 -11.42 4.65
N ARG A 86 -0.64 -11.83 5.38
CA ARG A 86 -1.72 -12.70 4.88
C ARG A 86 -2.98 -11.88 4.63
N PRO A 87 -3.84 -12.31 3.69
CA PRO A 87 -5.18 -11.76 3.61
C PRO A 87 -5.92 -11.89 4.95
N VAL A 88 -6.75 -10.89 5.24
CA VAL A 88 -7.49 -10.76 6.49
C VAL A 88 -8.98 -10.84 6.19
N LEU A 89 -9.67 -11.72 6.91
CA LEU A 89 -11.12 -11.85 6.90
C LEU A 89 -11.75 -10.96 7.98
N TRP A 90 -13.03 -10.63 7.83
CA TRP A 90 -13.84 -10.02 8.89
C TRP A 90 -14.42 -11.09 9.82
N ASP A 91 -13.54 -11.80 10.51
CA ASP A 91 -13.91 -12.88 11.44
C ASP A 91 -14.58 -12.36 12.73
N ALA A 92 -15.08 -13.30 13.52
CA ALA A 92 -15.77 -13.00 14.78
C ALA A 92 -14.89 -12.26 15.79
N GLU A 93 -13.57 -12.54 15.81
CA GLU A 93 -12.64 -11.86 16.72
C GLU A 93 -12.55 -10.37 16.38
N LEU A 94 -12.38 -10.05 15.10
CA LEU A 94 -12.31 -8.67 14.63
C LEU A 94 -13.64 -7.95 14.86
N LYS A 95 -14.77 -8.61 14.59
CA LYS A 95 -16.11 -8.07 14.84
C LYS A 95 -16.34 -7.75 16.31
N ALA A 96 -15.83 -8.58 17.22
CA ALA A 96 -15.93 -8.38 18.66
C ALA A 96 -15.10 -7.19 19.19
N GLN A 97 -14.06 -6.75 18.47
CA GLN A 97 -13.21 -5.61 18.89
C GLN A 97 -13.91 -4.25 18.77
N ALA A 98 -14.87 -4.11 17.85
CA ALA A 98 -15.62 -2.87 17.64
C ALA A 98 -17.09 -3.15 17.25
N PRO A 99 -17.92 -3.71 18.16
CA PRO A 99 -19.25 -4.18 17.82
C PRO A 99 -20.16 -3.09 17.22
N GLU A 100 -20.09 -1.87 17.73
CA GLU A 100 -20.88 -0.73 17.25
C GLU A 100 -20.55 -0.36 15.79
N PHE A 101 -19.26 -0.31 15.46
CA PHE A 101 -18.78 -0.07 14.09
C PHE A 101 -19.30 -1.14 13.12
N TRP A 102 -19.20 -2.42 13.52
CA TRP A 102 -19.66 -3.53 12.68
C TRP A 102 -21.18 -3.59 12.55
N GLN A 103 -21.91 -3.22 13.60
CA GLN A 103 -23.37 -3.14 13.55
C GLN A 103 -23.83 -2.04 12.59
N GLU A 104 -23.15 -0.89 12.58
CA GLU A 104 -23.43 0.20 11.64
C GLU A 104 -23.08 -0.21 10.20
N ALA A 105 -21.90 -0.80 9.96
CA ALA A 105 -21.50 -1.32 8.66
C ALA A 105 -22.53 -2.34 8.12
N HIS A 106 -23.00 -3.25 8.99
CA HIS A 106 -24.01 -4.25 8.67
C HIS A 106 -25.37 -3.60 8.32
N ALA A 107 -25.76 -2.51 8.98
CA ALA A 107 -26.96 -1.76 8.63
C ALA A 107 -26.90 -1.14 7.22
N HIS A 108 -25.69 -0.93 6.70
CA HIS A 108 -25.43 -0.52 5.31
C HIS A 108 -25.19 -1.69 4.35
N GLY A 109 -25.41 -2.93 4.78
CA GLY A 109 -25.24 -4.13 3.96
C GLY A 109 -23.78 -4.53 3.74
N ILE A 110 -22.87 -4.14 4.63
CA ILE A 110 -21.45 -4.47 4.57
C ILE A 110 -21.14 -5.43 5.71
N CYS A 111 -21.18 -6.73 5.43
CA CYS A 111 -21.33 -7.75 6.48
C CYS A 111 -20.12 -8.68 6.56
N GLU A 112 -19.66 -9.15 5.41
CA GLU A 112 -18.57 -10.10 5.28
C GLU A 112 -17.52 -9.57 4.32
N GLY A 113 -16.25 -9.85 4.59
CA GLY A 113 -15.18 -9.27 3.79
C GLY A 113 -13.86 -10.00 3.92
N TRP A 114 -13.10 -9.88 2.84
CA TRP A 114 -11.75 -10.36 2.68
C TRP A 114 -10.92 -9.21 2.13
N GLY A 115 -9.70 -9.01 2.62
CA GLY A 115 -8.80 -8.09 1.96
C GLY A 115 -7.35 -8.33 2.24
N GLN A 116 -6.52 -7.70 1.43
CA GLN A 116 -5.09 -7.95 1.38
C GLN A 116 -4.33 -6.64 1.30
N THR A 117 -3.31 -6.53 2.14
CA THR A 117 -2.34 -5.45 2.08
C THR A 117 -1.27 -5.76 1.05
N LEU A 118 -0.94 -4.78 0.23
CA LEU A 118 0.04 -4.84 -0.84
C LEU A 118 1.02 -3.67 -0.65
N LEU A 119 2.30 -3.94 -0.83
CA LEU A 119 3.37 -2.97 -0.61
C LEU A 119 4.26 -2.92 -1.84
N ASN A 120 4.61 -1.71 -2.26
CA ASN A 120 5.72 -1.44 -3.15
C ASN A 120 6.68 -0.43 -2.49
N SER A 121 7.72 0.00 -3.21
CA SER A 121 8.76 0.91 -2.71
C SER A 121 8.23 2.28 -2.26
N GLU A 122 7.02 2.67 -2.66
CA GLU A 122 6.48 4.01 -2.41
C GLU A 122 5.11 4.02 -1.73
N THR A 123 4.30 2.99 -1.92
CA THR A 123 2.94 2.92 -1.40
C THR A 123 2.64 1.60 -0.70
N GLN A 124 1.82 1.70 0.34
CA GLN A 124 1.17 0.57 0.99
C GLN A 124 -0.33 0.69 0.73
N GLY A 125 -0.90 -0.27 0.01
CA GLY A 125 -2.31 -0.37 -0.32
C GLY A 125 -3.02 -1.48 0.47
N LEU A 126 -4.33 -1.33 0.64
CA LEU A 126 -5.24 -2.34 1.15
C LEU A 126 -6.40 -2.44 0.15
N VAL A 127 -6.59 -3.61 -0.43
CA VAL A 127 -7.75 -3.93 -1.27
C VAL A 127 -8.68 -4.84 -0.48
N THR A 128 -9.96 -4.47 -0.43
CA THR A 128 -11.01 -5.17 0.30
C THR A 128 -12.13 -5.52 -0.65
N PHE A 129 -12.56 -6.78 -0.62
CA PHE A 129 -13.77 -7.28 -1.26
C PHE A 129 -14.77 -7.64 -0.18
N ALA A 130 -15.98 -7.10 -0.26
CA ALA A 130 -17.01 -7.30 0.75
C ALA A 130 -18.38 -7.60 0.14
N ARG A 131 -19.24 -8.25 0.91
CA ARG A 131 -20.60 -8.61 0.52
C ARG A 131 -21.58 -8.47 1.69
N GLY A 132 -22.86 -8.41 1.36
CA GLY A 132 -23.94 -8.17 2.34
C GLY A 132 -24.44 -9.42 3.06
N SER A 133 -24.05 -10.62 2.64
CA SER A 133 -24.53 -11.87 3.22
C SER A 133 -23.53 -12.99 3.03
N GLU A 134 -23.78 -14.12 3.69
CA GLU A 134 -23.02 -15.38 3.61
C GLU A 134 -21.57 -15.26 4.08
N ALA A 135 -21.25 -15.94 5.18
CA ALA A 135 -19.88 -15.98 5.68
C ALA A 135 -18.92 -16.56 4.62
N ILE A 136 -17.73 -15.97 4.48
CA ILE A 136 -16.70 -16.47 3.58
C ILE A 136 -16.11 -17.75 4.19
N THR A 137 -16.41 -18.89 3.58
CA THR A 137 -16.03 -20.21 4.12
C THR A 137 -14.62 -20.61 3.71
N ALA A 138 -14.03 -21.58 4.42
CA ALA A 138 -12.73 -22.14 4.05
C ALA A 138 -12.75 -22.78 2.64
N LEU A 139 -13.82 -23.51 2.30
CA LEU A 139 -14.00 -24.13 0.98
C LEU A 139 -14.10 -23.08 -0.13
N GLU A 140 -14.80 -21.97 0.12
CA GLU A 140 -14.84 -20.85 -0.82
C GLU A 140 -13.45 -20.25 -1.05
N LEU A 141 -12.66 -20.09 0.02
CA LEU A 141 -11.29 -19.58 -0.11
C LEU A 141 -10.37 -20.53 -0.85
N GLU A 142 -10.48 -21.85 -0.65
CA GLU A 142 -9.71 -22.83 -1.42
C GLU A 142 -9.88 -22.66 -2.94
N THR A 143 -11.06 -22.22 -3.38
CA THR A 143 -11.36 -22.02 -4.80
C THR A 143 -11.10 -20.60 -5.28
N LYS A 144 -11.44 -19.57 -4.50
CA LYS A 144 -11.42 -18.16 -4.93
C LYS A 144 -10.19 -17.37 -4.48
N GLN A 145 -9.44 -17.82 -3.47
CA GLN A 145 -8.37 -17.01 -2.87
C GLN A 145 -7.27 -16.61 -3.86
N ALA A 146 -6.91 -17.47 -4.80
CA ALA A 146 -5.94 -17.14 -5.84
C ALA A 146 -6.45 -16.03 -6.76
N ALA A 147 -7.74 -16.08 -7.16
CA ALA A 147 -8.37 -15.06 -7.99
C ALA A 147 -8.51 -13.72 -7.26
N LEU A 148 -8.92 -13.74 -5.98
CA LEU A 148 -9.01 -12.54 -5.14
C LEU A 148 -7.64 -11.89 -4.94
N SER A 149 -6.61 -12.68 -4.64
CA SER A 149 -5.24 -12.18 -4.45
C SER A 149 -4.66 -11.60 -5.74
N TRP A 150 -4.97 -12.22 -6.89
CA TRP A 150 -4.58 -11.70 -8.19
C TRP A 150 -5.30 -10.37 -8.49
N LEU A 151 -6.62 -10.32 -8.30
CA LEU A 151 -7.41 -9.10 -8.52
C LEU A 151 -6.96 -7.96 -7.61
N ALA A 152 -6.64 -8.24 -6.34
CA ALA A 152 -6.06 -7.27 -5.41
C ALA A 152 -4.73 -6.70 -5.94
N GLN A 153 -3.82 -7.56 -6.43
CA GLN A 153 -2.54 -7.13 -7.00
C GLN A 153 -2.73 -6.21 -8.21
N ILE A 154 -3.61 -6.58 -9.14
CA ILE A 154 -3.90 -5.78 -10.33
C ILE A 154 -4.55 -4.44 -9.96
N THR A 155 -5.46 -4.44 -8.98
CA THR A 155 -6.09 -3.23 -8.44
C THR A 155 -5.04 -2.27 -7.90
N HIS A 156 -4.14 -2.77 -7.03
CA HIS A 156 -3.09 -1.95 -6.44
C HIS A 156 -2.11 -1.43 -7.48
N LEU A 157 -1.70 -2.26 -8.44
CA LEU A 157 -0.79 -1.89 -9.52
C LEU A 157 -1.36 -0.76 -10.37
N GLY A 158 -2.58 -0.94 -10.89
CA GLY A 158 -3.20 0.02 -11.79
C GLY A 158 -3.56 1.35 -11.11
N LEU A 159 -4.14 1.30 -9.90
CA LEU A 159 -4.53 2.51 -9.18
C LEU A 159 -3.31 3.29 -8.67
N THR A 160 -2.26 2.62 -8.19
CA THR A 160 -1.02 3.31 -7.79
C THR A 160 -0.36 3.99 -9.00
N ARG A 161 -0.31 3.32 -10.17
CA ARG A 161 0.22 3.93 -11.40
C ARG A 161 -0.52 5.21 -11.77
N LEU A 162 -1.85 5.20 -11.71
CA LEU A 162 -2.68 6.37 -12.00
C LEU A 162 -2.50 7.51 -10.98
N GLN A 163 -2.43 7.18 -9.69
CA GLN A 163 -2.16 8.17 -8.63
C GLN A 163 -0.80 8.84 -8.78
N MET A 164 0.22 8.08 -9.15
CA MET A 164 1.57 8.61 -9.29
C MET A 164 1.69 9.56 -10.48
N ARG A 165 0.86 9.43 -11.53
CA ARG A 165 0.83 10.37 -12.67
C ARG A 165 0.38 11.79 -12.32
N GLY A 166 -0.45 11.97 -11.29
CA GLY A 166 -1.12 13.25 -11.00
C GLY A 166 -0.40 14.22 -10.06
N ALA A 167 0.72 13.83 -9.45
CA ALA A 167 1.47 14.68 -8.53
C ALA A 167 2.93 14.76 -8.98
N ASP A 168 3.30 15.84 -9.67
CA ASP A 168 4.69 16.15 -10.05
C ASP A 168 5.48 14.96 -10.65
N SER A 169 4.80 14.10 -11.40
CA SER A 169 5.39 12.93 -12.04
C SER A 169 6.13 13.37 -13.30
N VAL A 170 7.28 14.01 -13.11
CA VAL A 170 8.47 13.53 -13.84
C VAL A 170 8.49 12.04 -13.50
N ILE A 171 8.41 11.15 -14.50
CA ILE A 171 8.69 9.73 -14.32
C ILE A 171 9.87 9.68 -13.36
N PRO A 172 9.74 9.20 -12.10
CA PRO A 172 10.81 9.37 -11.15
C PRO A 172 12.00 8.67 -11.80
N VAL A 173 13.00 9.45 -12.22
CA VAL A 173 14.26 8.89 -12.67
C VAL A 173 14.63 7.97 -11.51
N PRO A 174 14.79 6.66 -11.74
CA PRO A 174 15.07 5.74 -10.66
C PRO A 174 16.17 6.35 -9.81
N ILE A 175 15.92 6.50 -8.50
CA ILE A 175 16.91 7.12 -7.64
C ILE A 175 18.10 6.17 -7.58
N GLU A 176 19.13 6.47 -8.36
CA GLU A 176 20.32 5.65 -8.45
C GLU A 176 21.37 6.16 -7.46
N LEU A 177 21.61 5.34 -6.44
CA LEU A 177 22.73 5.48 -5.54
C LEU A 177 23.91 4.69 -6.11
N SER A 178 25.06 5.35 -6.22
CA SER A 178 26.33 4.69 -6.53
C SER A 178 26.66 3.63 -5.47
N GLN A 179 27.51 2.67 -5.82
CA GLN A 179 27.93 1.62 -4.89
C GLN A 179 28.48 2.19 -3.57
N ARG A 180 29.28 3.26 -3.64
CA ARG A 180 29.83 3.92 -2.45
C ARG A 180 28.78 4.66 -1.63
N GLU A 181 27.82 5.32 -2.29
CA GLU A 181 26.68 5.97 -1.60
C GLU A 181 25.83 4.93 -0.86
N LYS A 182 25.57 3.76 -1.47
CA LYS A 182 24.85 2.65 -0.82
C LYS A 182 25.60 2.14 0.40
N GLU A 183 26.90 1.83 0.28
CA GLU A 183 27.73 1.35 1.40
C GLU A 183 27.72 2.31 2.60
N ILE A 184 27.86 3.61 2.34
CA ILE A 184 27.85 4.63 3.39
C ILE A 184 26.47 4.73 4.06
N LEU A 185 25.39 4.67 3.28
CA LEU A 185 24.03 4.70 3.84
C LEU A 185 23.66 3.41 4.57
N GLN A 186 24.15 2.24 4.16
CA GLN A 186 23.98 0.98 4.88
C GLN A 186 24.56 1.08 6.29
N TRP A 187 25.82 1.49 6.43
CA TRP A 187 26.41 1.70 7.75
C TRP A 187 25.71 2.80 8.56
N THR A 188 25.24 3.85 7.88
CA THR A 188 24.44 4.90 8.53
C THR A 188 23.10 4.36 9.05
N ALA A 189 22.45 3.47 8.30
CA ALA A 189 21.20 2.80 8.70
C ALA A 189 21.42 1.85 9.89
N ASP A 190 22.60 1.23 9.99
CA ASP A 190 23.04 0.44 11.15
C ASP A 190 23.45 1.31 12.36
N GLY A 191 23.29 2.64 12.27
CA GLY A 191 23.52 3.57 13.37
C GLY A 191 24.97 4.06 13.51
N LYS A 192 25.85 3.81 12.53
CA LYS A 192 27.25 4.27 12.59
C LYS A 192 27.37 5.79 12.40
N SER A 193 28.30 6.40 13.13
CA SER A 193 28.66 7.81 12.94
C SER A 193 29.51 7.98 11.68
N SER A 194 29.62 9.22 11.16
CA SER A 194 30.49 9.45 10.00
C SER A 194 31.96 9.14 10.29
N ASP A 195 32.38 9.22 11.57
CA ASP A 195 33.72 8.84 12.01
C ASP A 195 33.90 7.32 11.96
N ASP A 196 32.95 6.55 12.49
CA ASP A 196 32.99 5.09 12.43
C ASP A 196 33.00 4.59 10.99
N VAL A 197 32.14 5.14 10.13
CA VAL A 197 32.11 4.79 8.70
C VAL A 197 33.44 5.10 8.02
N SER A 198 34.09 6.20 8.41
CA SER A 198 35.40 6.59 7.86
C SER A 198 36.48 5.55 8.20
N VAL A 199 36.48 5.05 9.43
CA VAL A 199 37.38 3.98 9.89
C VAL A 199 37.06 2.66 9.18
N ILE A 200 35.78 2.27 9.11
CA ILE A 200 35.34 1.01 8.49
C ILE A 200 35.69 0.95 7.00
N LEU A 201 35.48 2.05 6.28
CA LEU A 201 35.69 2.10 4.82
C LEU A 201 37.11 2.56 4.43
N GLY A 202 37.96 2.91 5.39
CA GLY A 202 39.32 3.39 5.13
C GLY A 202 39.38 4.70 4.33
N ILE A 203 38.42 5.60 4.52
CA ILE A 203 38.33 6.92 3.85
C ILE A 203 38.23 8.04 4.87
N SER A 204 38.40 9.30 4.46
CA SER A 204 38.25 10.42 5.39
C SER A 204 36.78 10.66 5.78
N LYS A 205 36.53 11.15 7.00
CA LYS A 205 35.20 11.65 7.44
C LYS A 205 34.62 12.69 6.45
N ARG A 206 35.48 13.53 5.87
CA ARG A 206 35.09 14.51 4.84
C ARG A 206 34.52 13.82 3.60
N THR A 207 35.15 12.73 3.15
CA THR A 207 34.67 11.91 2.03
C THR A 207 33.34 11.24 2.34
N VAL A 208 33.18 10.71 3.56
CA VAL A 208 31.89 10.15 4.03
C VAL A 208 30.79 11.21 3.94
N ASN A 209 31.02 12.39 4.53
CA ASN A 209 30.05 13.49 4.52
C ASN A 209 29.75 14.01 3.11
N PHE A 210 30.73 14.00 2.21
CA PHE A 210 30.53 14.34 0.80
C PHE A 210 29.49 13.40 0.14
N HIS A 211 29.66 12.08 0.29
CA HIS A 211 28.69 11.11 -0.25
C HIS A 211 27.32 11.20 0.43
N ILE A 212 27.27 11.42 1.75
CA ILE A 212 26.01 11.66 2.47
C ILE A 212 25.28 12.85 1.85
N ASN A 213 25.95 13.99 1.66
CA ASN A 213 25.33 15.18 1.07
C ASN A 213 24.78 14.93 -0.34
N HIS A 214 25.46 14.08 -1.12
CA HIS A 214 24.99 13.62 -2.41
C HIS A 214 23.70 12.79 -2.30
N CYS A 215 23.67 11.84 -1.35
CA CYS A 215 22.47 11.06 -1.04
C CYS A 215 21.29 11.94 -0.60
N LEU A 216 21.54 12.95 0.25
CA LEU A 216 20.52 13.89 0.72
C LEU A 216 19.84 14.60 -0.45
N LYS A 217 20.63 15.09 -1.42
CA LYS A 217 20.12 15.74 -2.63
C LYS A 217 19.30 14.78 -3.48
N LYS A 218 19.83 13.58 -3.76
CA LYS A 218 19.14 12.55 -4.57
C LYS A 218 17.81 12.10 -3.95
N LEU A 219 17.77 11.96 -2.63
CA LEU A 219 16.59 11.47 -1.90
C LEU A 219 15.63 12.59 -1.45
N GLY A 220 15.97 13.87 -1.68
CA GLY A 220 15.19 15.01 -1.19
C GLY A 220 15.08 15.04 0.34
N CYS A 221 16.14 14.68 1.06
CA CYS A 221 16.16 14.57 2.52
C CYS A 221 17.00 15.67 3.16
N GLN A 222 16.61 16.12 4.35
CA GLN A 222 17.33 17.18 5.08
C GLN A 222 18.47 16.64 5.96
N ASN A 223 18.44 15.36 6.31
CA ASN A 223 19.45 14.76 7.19
C ASN A 223 19.67 13.28 6.87
N LYS A 224 20.80 12.76 7.36
CA LYS A 224 21.25 11.39 7.08
C LYS A 224 20.33 10.30 7.61
N ILE A 225 19.60 10.57 8.70
CA ILE A 225 18.63 9.62 9.29
C ILE A 225 17.43 9.48 8.35
N ALA A 226 16.85 10.60 7.92
CA ALA A 226 15.75 10.61 6.96
C ALA A 226 16.15 9.94 5.64
N ALA A 227 17.36 10.19 5.15
CA ALA A 227 17.89 9.54 3.95
C ALA A 227 18.08 8.03 4.12
N ALA A 228 18.64 7.58 5.25
CA ALA A 228 18.78 6.15 5.56
C ALA A 228 17.40 5.47 5.59
N VAL A 229 16.44 6.01 6.35
CA VAL A 229 15.07 5.48 6.44
C VAL A 229 14.39 5.44 5.06
N LYS A 230 14.51 6.51 4.28
CA LYS A 230 13.92 6.59 2.93
C LYS A 230 14.54 5.58 1.98
N ALA A 231 15.87 5.49 1.94
CA ALA A 231 16.56 4.52 1.10
C ALA A 231 16.26 3.07 1.51
N SER A 232 16.14 2.77 2.80
CA SER A 232 15.74 1.45 3.30
C SER A 232 14.33 1.06 2.85
N LEU A 233 13.34 1.94 3.05
CA LEU A 233 11.94 1.67 2.69
C LEU A 233 11.72 1.57 1.17
N MET A 234 12.48 2.34 0.39
CA MET A 234 12.44 2.27 -1.08
C MET A 234 13.22 1.07 -1.64
N GLY A 235 13.90 0.26 -0.80
CA GLY A 235 14.68 -0.89 -1.24
C GLY A 235 16.01 -0.55 -1.93
N LEU A 236 16.51 0.68 -1.78
CA LEU A 236 17.71 1.17 -2.49
C LEU A 236 19.04 0.71 -1.88
N LEU A 237 18.99 0.14 -0.67
CA LEU A 237 20.17 -0.30 0.10
C LEU A 237 20.50 -1.79 -0.09
N TRP A 238 19.73 -2.54 -0.87
CA TRP A 238 20.00 -3.95 -1.16
C TRP A 238 20.74 -4.07 -2.51
N LYS A 239 21.45 -5.19 -2.71
CA LYS A 239 22.20 -5.45 -3.96
C LYS A 239 21.25 -5.76 -5.12
#